data_AF-A0A1F9ILL0-F1
#
_entry.id   AF-A0A1F9ILL0-F1
#
_cell.length_a   1.000
_cell.length_b   1.000
_cell.length_c   1.000
_cell.angle_alpha   90.00
_cell.angle_beta   90.00
_cell.angle_gamma   90.00
#
_symmetry.space_group_name_H-M   'P 1'
#
loop_
_entity.id
_entity.type
_entity.pdbx_description
1 polymer ?
#
loop_
_entity_poly.entity_id
_entity_poly.type
_entity_poly.pdbx_seq_one_letter_code
_entity_poly.pdbx_strand_id
1 'polypeptide(L)'
;MIVNQIQQQIEDFYRIRSGIHIEDFMLTIEALKKIYPSLDNKEPVPKELTLISFENNTHYIGLFVDPLVLRCLEEKNPMRQLDKSNFENFLTVVEGVSHFVYLYQRALIRRPATELELEIQAEVDKYLLCLLYLNQKNRPLKTWGLLKKLFHSYHLKPQLTPEQMQRYQLAHRLGYRFCRHLAGQCRHWHHLSQRMKKIRDFFHSGLTGKLHALA
;
A
#
# COMPACT_ATOMS: atom_id res chain seq x y z
N MET A 1 -11.10 -12.57 -3.79
CA MET A 1 -11.57 -11.30 -3.19
C MET A 1 -10.79 -10.11 -3.74
N ILE A 2 -11.18 -8.87 -3.41
CA ILE A 2 -10.52 -7.63 -3.89
C ILE A 2 -9.03 -7.57 -3.49
N VAL A 3 -8.67 -8.12 -2.33
CA VAL A 3 -7.29 -8.17 -1.82
C VAL A 3 -6.35 -8.97 -2.73
N ASN A 4 -6.81 -10.13 -3.23
CA ASN A 4 -6.05 -10.95 -4.18
C ASN A 4 -5.85 -10.23 -5.53
N GLN A 5 -6.83 -9.45 -5.98
CA GLN A 5 -6.70 -8.67 -7.21
C GLN A 5 -5.68 -7.53 -7.04
N ILE A 6 -5.69 -6.86 -5.89
CA ILE A 6 -4.70 -5.82 -5.57
C ILE A 6 -3.31 -6.44 -5.44
N GLN A 7 -3.18 -7.59 -4.76
CA GLN A 7 -1.93 -8.33 -4.62
C GLN A 7 -1.34 -8.64 -6.00
N GLN A 8 -2.12 -9.25 -6.89
CA GLN A 8 -1.66 -9.59 -8.24
C GLN A 8 -1.13 -8.36 -8.99
N GLN A 9 -1.80 -7.22 -8.87
CA GLN A 9 -1.43 -6.01 -9.60
C GLN A 9 -0.15 -5.38 -9.06
N ILE A 10 0.04 -5.41 -7.73
CA ILE A 10 1.30 -5.02 -7.10
C ILE A 10 2.42 -5.96 -7.54
N GLU A 11 2.20 -7.28 -7.50
CA GLU A 11 3.17 -8.26 -7.96
C GLU A 11 3.55 -8.08 -9.43
N ASP A 12 2.57 -7.78 -10.30
CA ASP A 12 2.79 -7.51 -11.73
C ASP A 12 3.64 -6.26 -11.98
N PHE A 13 3.39 -5.17 -11.23
CA PHE A 13 4.23 -3.98 -11.30
C PHE A 13 5.70 -4.33 -11.00
N TYR A 14 5.91 -5.14 -9.96
CA TYR A 14 7.24 -5.41 -9.42
C TYR A 14 7.91 -6.68 -9.97
N ARG A 15 7.21 -7.44 -10.82
CA ARG A 15 7.62 -8.76 -11.32
C ARG A 15 7.95 -9.72 -10.18
N ILE A 16 7.12 -9.70 -9.15
CA ILE A 16 7.16 -10.66 -8.06
C ILE A 16 6.29 -11.85 -8.48
N ARG A 17 6.69 -13.04 -8.02
CA ARG A 17 5.87 -14.25 -8.12
C ARG A 17 5.87 -14.86 -6.73
N SER A 18 4.93 -14.42 -5.90
CA SER A 18 4.86 -14.90 -4.52
C SER A 18 4.39 -16.36 -4.48
N GLY A 19 3.51 -16.75 -5.41
CA GLY A 19 2.90 -18.08 -5.44
C GLY A 19 1.93 -18.34 -4.28
N ILE A 20 1.55 -17.30 -3.54
CA ILE A 20 0.67 -17.39 -2.38
C ILE A 20 -0.55 -16.48 -2.57
N HIS A 21 -1.62 -16.78 -1.84
CA HIS A 21 -2.80 -15.93 -1.77
C HIS A 21 -2.80 -15.17 -0.45
N ILE A 22 -2.92 -13.85 -0.50
CA ILE A 22 -2.96 -13.02 0.71
C ILE A 22 -4.13 -13.39 1.63
N GLU A 23 -5.20 -13.96 1.06
CA GLU A 23 -6.35 -14.49 1.80
C GLU A 23 -5.93 -15.55 2.85
N ASP A 24 -4.88 -16.34 2.60
CA ASP A 24 -4.36 -17.34 3.54
C ASP A 24 -3.67 -16.72 4.77
N PHE A 25 -3.38 -15.42 4.71
CA PHE A 25 -2.71 -14.64 5.76
C PHE A 25 -3.66 -13.63 6.41
N MET A 26 -4.94 -13.64 6.04
CA MET A 26 -5.92 -12.70 6.58
C MET A 26 -6.34 -13.10 7.99
N LEU A 27 -6.35 -12.11 8.88
CA LEU A 27 -6.81 -12.27 10.25
C LEU A 27 -8.27 -11.87 10.37
N THR A 28 -9.04 -12.64 11.15
CA THR A 28 -10.38 -12.23 11.58
C THR A 28 -10.30 -11.25 12.74
N ILE A 29 -11.40 -10.57 13.05
CA ILE A 29 -11.45 -9.66 14.20
C ILE A 29 -11.29 -10.43 15.52
N GLU A 30 -11.79 -11.66 15.59
CA GLU A 30 -11.64 -12.54 16.76
C GLU A 30 -10.17 -12.96 16.94
N ALA A 31 -9.48 -13.30 15.85
CA ALA A 31 -8.05 -13.59 15.90
C ALA A 31 -7.25 -12.36 16.35
N LEU A 32 -7.57 -11.18 15.80
CA LEU A 32 -6.92 -9.93 16.17
C LEU A 32 -7.10 -9.59 17.66
N LYS A 33 -8.33 -9.74 18.19
CA LYS A 33 -8.64 -9.53 19.62
C LYS A 33 -7.93 -10.52 20.54
N LYS A 34 -7.72 -11.76 20.11
CA LYS A 34 -6.91 -12.74 20.87
C LYS A 34 -5.44 -12.32 20.96
N ILE A 35 -4.88 -11.75 19.89
CA ILE A 35 -3.49 -11.26 19.87
C ILE A 35 -3.36 -9.96 20.69
N TYR A 36 -4.35 -9.07 20.60
CA TYR A 36 -4.40 -7.81 21.36
C TYR A 36 -5.68 -7.71 22.18
N PRO A 37 -5.75 -8.34 23.37
CA PRO A 37 -6.94 -8.24 24.23
C PRO A 37 -7.29 -6.80 24.61
N SER A 38 -6.33 -5.88 24.57
CA SER A 38 -6.55 -4.45 24.79
C SER A 38 -7.42 -3.78 23.72
N LEU A 39 -7.64 -4.43 22.56
CA LEU A 39 -8.60 -3.98 21.54
C LEU A 39 -10.05 -4.22 21.93
N ASP A 40 -10.35 -5.11 22.90
CA ASP A 40 -11.73 -5.30 23.36
C ASP A 40 -12.30 -4.04 24.05
N ASN A 41 -11.42 -3.18 24.58
CA ASN A 41 -11.80 -1.97 25.30
C ASN A 41 -11.41 -0.66 24.60
N LYS A 42 -10.82 -0.74 23.39
CA LYS A 42 -10.41 0.44 22.60
C LYS A 42 -11.15 0.48 21.27
N GLU A 43 -12.25 1.21 21.25
CA GLU A 43 -12.75 1.77 20.00
C GLU A 43 -11.92 3.01 19.61
N PRO A 44 -11.64 3.19 18.31
CA PRO A 44 -12.03 2.35 17.18
C PRO A 44 -10.97 1.27 16.83
N VAL A 45 -11.45 0.10 16.40
CA VAL A 45 -10.61 -0.94 15.76
C VAL A 45 -9.94 -0.35 14.51
N PRO A 46 -8.64 -0.63 14.25
CA PRO A 46 -7.99 -0.14 13.04
C PRO A 46 -8.64 -0.71 11.78
N LYS A 47 -8.83 0.12 10.75
CA LYS A 47 -9.41 -0.34 9.46
C LYS A 47 -8.52 -1.33 8.70
N GLU A 48 -7.22 -1.27 8.93
CA GLU A 48 -6.21 -2.18 8.42
C GLU A 48 -5.10 -2.28 9.48
N LEU A 49 -4.53 -3.47 9.62
CA LEU A 49 -3.36 -3.70 10.45
C LEU A 49 -2.54 -4.88 9.91
N THR A 50 -1.28 -4.62 9.58
CA THR A 50 -0.30 -5.66 9.28
C THR A 50 0.47 -6.03 10.54
N LEU A 51 0.49 -7.33 10.88
CA LEU A 51 1.17 -7.89 12.03
C LEU A 51 2.33 -8.76 11.60
N ILE A 52 3.42 -8.69 12.35
CA ILE A 52 4.62 -9.50 12.15
C ILE A 52 5.04 -10.07 13.50
N SER A 53 5.33 -11.36 13.55
CA SER A 53 6.03 -11.98 14.67
C SER A 53 7.16 -12.88 14.18
N PHE A 54 8.05 -13.24 15.08
CA PHE A 54 9.16 -14.15 14.79
C PHE A 54 9.31 -15.13 15.95
N GLU A 55 9.05 -16.41 15.67
CA GLU A 55 9.11 -17.48 16.65
C GLU A 55 9.68 -18.73 16.02
N ASN A 56 10.53 -19.48 16.75
CA ASN A 56 11.12 -20.74 16.28
C ASN A 56 11.75 -20.65 14.89
N ASN A 57 12.52 -19.58 14.65
CA ASN A 57 13.17 -19.31 13.36
C ASN A 57 12.20 -19.16 12.16
N THR A 58 10.93 -18.84 12.44
CA THR A 58 9.87 -18.64 11.45
C THR A 58 9.29 -17.24 11.60
N HIS A 59 9.18 -16.51 10.49
CA HIS A 59 8.46 -15.24 10.44
C HIS A 59 6.98 -15.50 10.17
N TYR A 60 6.12 -14.94 11.02
CA TYR A 60 4.69 -14.94 10.80
C TYR A 60 4.27 -13.55 10.35
N ILE A 61 3.40 -13.50 9.35
CA ILE A 61 2.81 -12.27 8.84
C ILE A 61 1.30 -12.48 8.84
N GLY A 62 0.56 -11.48 9.31
CA GLY A 62 -0.90 -11.48 9.26
C GLY A 62 -1.42 -10.13 8.81
N LEU A 63 -2.47 -10.11 8.00
CA LEU A 63 -3.13 -8.89 7.56
C LEU A 63 -4.57 -8.87 8.07
N PHE A 64 -4.89 -7.89 8.89
CA PHE A 64 -6.28 -7.56 9.21
C PHE A 64 -6.77 -6.44 8.30
N VAL A 65 -7.96 -6.61 7.72
CA VAL A 65 -8.72 -5.54 7.07
C VAL A 65 -10.13 -5.59 7.62
N ASP A 66 -10.67 -4.44 8.01
CA ASP A 66 -12.04 -4.33 8.52
C ASP A 66 -13.04 -4.93 7.51
N PRO A 67 -13.87 -5.91 7.91
CA PRO A 67 -14.87 -6.51 7.04
C PRO A 67 -15.85 -5.51 6.40
N LEU A 68 -16.10 -4.36 7.01
CA LEU A 68 -16.92 -3.30 6.42
C LEU A 68 -16.21 -2.60 5.26
N VAL A 69 -14.88 -2.44 5.33
CA VAL A 69 -14.07 -1.91 4.24
C VAL A 69 -14.13 -2.86 3.05
N LEU A 70 -13.95 -4.17 3.28
CA LEU A 70 -13.99 -5.18 2.22
C LEU A 70 -15.38 -5.27 1.56
N ARG A 71 -16.46 -5.36 2.37
CA ARG A 71 -17.84 -5.38 1.85
C ARG A 71 -18.13 -4.14 1.00
N CYS A 72 -17.73 -2.96 1.46
CA CYS A 72 -17.90 -1.73 0.69
C CYS A 72 -17.21 -1.80 -0.69
N LEU A 73 -16.01 -2.38 -0.77
CA LEU A 73 -15.29 -2.54 -2.04
C LEU A 73 -15.85 -3.66 -2.91
N GLU A 74 -16.47 -4.69 -2.34
CA GLU A 74 -17.17 -5.72 -3.12
C GLU A 74 -18.42 -5.14 -3.79
N GLU A 75 -19.21 -4.36 -3.05
CA GLU A 75 -20.39 -3.65 -3.57
C GLU A 75 -20.01 -2.56 -4.58
N LYS A 76 -18.99 -1.75 -4.25
CA LYS A 76 -18.51 -0.62 -5.06
C LYS A 76 -17.12 -0.91 -5.59
N ASN A 77 -17.05 -1.83 -6.53
CA ASN A 77 -15.77 -2.36 -7.02
C ASN A 77 -14.89 -1.28 -7.71
N PRO A 78 -13.71 -0.96 -7.16
CA PRO A 78 -12.80 0.04 -7.72
C PRO A 78 -12.22 -0.37 -9.09
N MET A 79 -12.21 -1.68 -9.39
CA MET A 79 -11.83 -2.22 -10.70
C MET A 79 -12.89 -1.97 -11.78
N ARG A 80 -14.13 -1.61 -11.40
CA ARG A 80 -15.16 -1.16 -12.34
C ARG A 80 -15.18 0.35 -12.43
N GLN A 81 -15.10 1.01 -11.28
CA GLN A 81 -15.08 2.46 -11.16
C GLN A 81 -14.49 2.88 -9.81
N LEU A 82 -13.33 3.55 -9.84
CA LEU A 82 -12.77 4.21 -8.67
C LEU A 82 -13.28 5.66 -8.58
N ASP A 83 -14.06 5.96 -7.54
CA ASP A 83 -14.62 7.30 -7.31
C ASP A 83 -14.66 7.65 -5.81
N LYS A 84 -15.26 8.80 -5.47
CA LYS A 84 -15.29 9.30 -4.09
C LYS A 84 -15.91 8.32 -3.09
N SER A 85 -16.80 7.43 -3.53
CA SER A 85 -17.55 6.54 -2.66
C SER A 85 -16.76 5.32 -2.18
N ASN A 86 -15.69 4.94 -2.90
CA ASN A 86 -14.84 3.79 -2.58
C ASN A 86 -13.35 4.14 -2.44
N PHE A 87 -12.95 5.38 -2.75
CA PHE A 87 -11.54 5.80 -2.78
C PHE A 87 -10.79 5.55 -1.47
N GLU A 88 -11.30 6.01 -0.33
CA GLU A 88 -10.60 5.89 0.96
C GLU A 88 -10.46 4.42 1.41
N ASN A 89 -11.51 3.63 1.23
CA ASN A 89 -11.49 2.21 1.51
C ASN A 89 -10.51 1.48 0.58
N PHE A 90 -10.46 1.89 -0.69
CA PHE A 90 -9.51 1.34 -1.65
C PHE A 90 -8.06 1.64 -1.23
N LEU A 91 -7.73 2.89 -0.88
CA LEU A 91 -6.40 3.24 -0.39
C LEU A 91 -6.01 2.46 0.87
N THR A 92 -6.96 2.28 1.79
CA THR A 92 -6.75 1.49 3.01
C THR A 92 -6.34 0.05 2.70
N VAL A 93 -7.04 -0.60 1.77
CA VAL A 93 -6.71 -1.98 1.38
C VAL A 93 -5.38 -2.03 0.62
N VAL A 94 -5.13 -1.07 -0.28
CA VAL A 94 -3.85 -1.00 -1.00
C VAL A 94 -2.66 -0.88 -0.06
N GLU A 95 -2.78 -0.09 1.01
CA GLU A 95 -1.72 0.06 2.02
C GLU A 95 -1.37 -1.27 2.68
N GLY A 96 -2.38 -2.00 3.20
CA GLY A 96 -2.17 -3.31 3.82
C GLY A 96 -1.62 -4.36 2.86
N VAL A 97 -2.14 -4.43 1.62
CA VAL A 97 -1.61 -5.37 0.61
C VAL A 97 -0.18 -5.00 0.19
N SER A 98 0.13 -3.70 0.06
CA SER A 98 1.49 -3.21 -0.22
C SER A 98 2.46 -3.64 0.89
N HIS A 99 2.09 -3.42 2.16
CA HIS A 99 2.89 -3.85 3.29
C HIS A 99 3.12 -5.37 3.28
N PHE A 100 2.07 -6.15 3.08
CA PHE A 100 2.16 -7.60 2.98
C PHE A 100 3.12 -8.06 1.87
N VAL A 101 2.93 -7.60 0.63
CA VAL A 101 3.75 -8.02 -0.51
C VAL A 101 5.21 -7.59 -0.31
N TYR A 102 5.45 -6.38 0.21
CA TYR A 102 6.80 -5.91 0.47
C TYR A 102 7.51 -6.75 1.55
N LEU A 103 6.83 -7.02 2.68
CA LEU A 103 7.38 -7.85 3.76
C LEU A 103 7.64 -9.28 3.31
N TYR A 104 6.68 -9.88 2.60
CA TYR A 104 6.81 -11.24 2.08
C TYR A 104 8.02 -11.33 1.15
N GLN A 105 8.15 -10.41 0.19
CA GLN A 105 9.29 -10.38 -0.72
C GLN A 105 10.62 -10.17 0.02
N ARG A 106 10.65 -9.33 1.04
CA ARG A 106 11.85 -9.08 1.87
C ARG A 106 12.25 -10.32 2.66
N ALA A 107 11.29 -11.05 3.23
CA ALA A 107 11.51 -12.32 3.91
C ALA A 107 12.07 -13.38 2.96
N LEU A 108 11.51 -13.52 1.75
CA LEU A 108 12.01 -14.47 0.74
C LEU A 108 13.48 -14.25 0.38
N ILE A 109 13.90 -12.99 0.20
CA ILE A 109 15.29 -12.66 -0.13
C ILE A 109 16.18 -12.47 1.11
N ARG A 110 15.67 -12.79 2.31
CA ARG A 110 16.36 -12.65 3.62
C ARG A 110 16.96 -11.26 3.83
N ARG A 111 16.20 -10.22 3.47
CA ARG A 111 16.61 -8.82 3.65
C ARG A 111 15.73 -8.16 4.70
N PRO A 112 16.28 -7.40 5.65
CA PRO A 112 15.47 -6.62 6.58
C PRO A 112 14.65 -5.57 5.83
N ALA A 113 13.49 -5.25 6.41
CA ALA A 113 12.65 -4.13 6.02
C ALA A 113 12.57 -3.15 7.19
N THR A 114 12.40 -1.86 6.90
CA THR A 114 12.09 -0.85 7.93
C THR A 114 10.65 -0.37 7.77
N GLU A 115 10.04 0.08 8.87
CA GLU A 115 8.70 0.69 8.82
C GLU A 115 8.66 1.89 7.86
N LEU A 116 9.72 2.70 7.81
CA LEU A 116 9.77 3.81 6.84
C LEU A 116 9.78 3.33 5.38
N GLU A 117 10.48 2.23 5.08
CA GLU A 117 10.46 1.67 3.72
C GLU A 117 9.06 1.20 3.31
N LEU A 118 8.34 0.56 4.24
CA LEU A 118 6.97 0.08 4.04
C LEU A 118 6.05 1.24 3.69
N GLU A 119 6.05 2.28 4.51
CA GLU A 119 5.19 3.45 4.31
C GLU A 119 5.52 4.19 3.01
N ILE A 120 6.81 4.35 2.67
CA ILE A 120 7.22 4.94 1.39
C ILE A 120 6.68 4.10 0.22
N GLN A 121 6.76 2.78 0.32
CA GLN A 121 6.28 1.90 -0.74
C GLN A 121 4.76 1.96 -0.87
N ALA A 122 4.02 1.95 0.24
CA ALA A 122 2.57 2.07 0.24
C ALA A 122 2.10 3.36 -0.46
N GLU A 123 2.79 4.49 -0.26
CA GLU A 123 2.47 5.73 -0.97
C GLU A 123 2.65 5.62 -2.49
N VAL A 124 3.67 4.89 -2.93
CA VAL A 124 3.92 4.65 -4.37
C VAL A 124 2.85 3.70 -4.94
N ASP A 125 2.50 2.63 -4.22
CA ASP A 125 1.52 1.64 -4.66
C ASP A 125 0.12 2.24 -4.75
N LYS A 126 -0.27 3.06 -3.76
CA LYS A 126 -1.50 3.87 -3.78
C LYS A 126 -1.56 4.74 -5.03
N TYR A 127 -0.47 5.42 -5.38
CA TYR A 127 -0.42 6.24 -6.59
C TYR A 127 -0.55 5.42 -7.88
N LEU A 128 0.23 4.34 -8.03
CA LEU A 128 0.26 3.53 -9.25
C LEU A 128 -1.09 2.84 -9.51
N LEU A 129 -1.70 2.26 -8.48
CA LEU A 129 -3.00 1.61 -8.62
C LEU A 129 -4.13 2.62 -8.85
N CYS A 130 -4.08 3.79 -8.22
CA CYS A 130 -5.03 4.85 -8.52
C CYS A 130 -4.90 5.33 -9.98
N LEU A 131 -3.67 5.46 -10.51
CA LEU A 131 -3.48 5.76 -11.93
C LEU A 131 -4.06 4.66 -12.82
N LEU A 132 -3.85 3.39 -12.48
CA LEU A 132 -4.37 2.25 -13.25
C LEU A 132 -5.90 2.30 -13.33
N TYR A 133 -6.59 2.42 -12.19
CA TYR A 133 -8.04 2.31 -12.14
C TYR A 133 -8.80 3.59 -12.51
N LEU A 134 -8.18 4.77 -12.38
CA LEU A 134 -8.76 6.00 -12.92
C LEU A 134 -8.65 6.09 -14.45
N ASN A 135 -7.78 5.28 -15.07
CA ASN A 135 -7.46 5.37 -16.50
C ASN A 135 -8.21 4.37 -17.39
N GLN A 136 -9.21 3.65 -16.87
CA GLN A 136 -9.89 2.58 -17.60
C GLN A 136 -10.63 3.04 -18.88
N LYS A 137 -10.82 4.35 -19.08
CA LYS A 137 -11.48 4.93 -20.28
C LYS A 137 -10.51 5.50 -21.32
N ASN A 138 -9.24 5.11 -21.30
CA ASN A 138 -8.21 5.59 -22.24
C ASN A 138 -8.08 7.13 -22.31
N ARG A 139 -8.44 7.81 -21.21
CA ARG A 139 -8.36 9.26 -21.10
C ARG A 139 -6.93 9.68 -20.75
N PRO A 140 -6.53 10.95 -20.96
CA PRO A 140 -5.27 11.42 -20.43
C PRO A 140 -5.18 11.23 -18.91
N LEU A 141 -4.03 10.76 -18.43
CA LEU A 141 -3.79 10.59 -16.99
C LEU A 141 -3.83 11.95 -16.30
N LYS A 142 -4.71 12.09 -15.30
CA LYS A 142 -4.76 13.28 -14.44
C LYS A 142 -3.74 13.17 -13.31
N THR A 143 -2.47 13.00 -13.66
CA THR A 143 -1.37 12.71 -12.72
C THR A 143 -1.24 13.77 -11.62
N TRP A 144 -1.27 15.06 -11.98
CA TRP A 144 -1.18 16.16 -11.01
C TRP A 144 -2.40 16.28 -10.10
N GLY A 145 -3.60 16.07 -10.65
CA GLY A 145 -4.83 16.07 -9.85
C GLY A 145 -4.84 14.93 -8.84
N LEU A 146 -4.36 13.75 -9.24
CA LEU A 146 -4.21 12.61 -8.34
C LEU A 146 -3.13 12.85 -7.27
N LEU A 147 -1.97 13.41 -7.64
CA LEU A 147 -0.93 13.78 -6.67
C LEU A 147 -1.46 14.75 -5.63
N LYS A 148 -2.24 15.76 -6.04
CA LYS A 148 -2.85 16.69 -5.10
C LYS A 148 -3.79 15.97 -4.14
N LYS A 149 -4.66 15.10 -4.67
CA LYS A 149 -5.63 14.34 -3.87
C LYS A 149 -4.95 13.42 -2.86
N LEU A 150 -3.94 12.65 -3.29
CA LEU A 150 -3.24 11.70 -2.41
C LEU A 150 -2.35 12.42 -1.39
N PHE A 151 -1.62 13.44 -1.81
CA PHE A 151 -0.52 13.99 -1.01
C PHE A 151 -0.80 15.33 -0.29
N HIS A 152 -1.96 15.94 -0.50
CA HIS A 152 -2.30 17.23 0.14
C HIS A 152 -3.62 17.18 0.92
N SER A 153 -4.33 16.05 0.91
CA SER A 153 -5.63 15.89 1.56
C SER A 153 -5.66 14.65 2.45
N TYR A 154 -4.57 14.41 3.19
CA TYR A 154 -4.49 13.32 4.16
C TYR A 154 -4.69 13.85 5.59
N HIS A 155 -5.30 13.01 6.43
CA HIS A 155 -5.44 13.26 7.86
C HIS A 155 -4.75 12.15 8.62
N LEU A 156 -3.80 12.53 9.48
CA LEU A 156 -3.21 11.58 10.42
C LEU A 156 -4.24 11.16 11.47
N LYS A 157 -4.20 9.88 11.85
CA LYS A 157 -5.03 9.39 12.96
C LYS A 157 -4.64 10.16 14.25
N PRO A 158 -5.61 10.62 15.05
CA PRO A 158 -5.34 11.45 16.23
C PRO A 158 -4.57 10.73 17.35
N GLN A 159 -4.50 9.39 17.29
CA GLN A 159 -3.89 8.56 18.33
C GLN A 159 -2.44 8.15 18.02
N LEU A 160 -1.79 8.75 17.01
CA LEU A 160 -0.41 8.43 16.66
C LEU A 160 0.57 9.02 17.68
N THR A 161 1.60 8.25 18.02
CA THR A 161 2.74 8.77 18.78
C THR A 161 3.50 9.81 17.95
N PRO A 162 4.28 10.71 18.58
CA PRO A 162 5.10 11.68 17.85
C PRO A 162 6.05 11.02 16.83
N GLU A 163 6.63 9.86 17.19
CA GLU A 163 7.50 9.09 16.30
C GLU A 163 6.74 8.54 15.08
N GLN A 164 5.56 7.94 15.30
CA GLN A 164 4.70 7.48 14.22
C GLN A 164 4.32 8.63 13.29
N MET A 165 3.91 9.76 13.86
CA MET A 165 3.58 10.97 13.10
C MET A 165 4.74 11.44 12.22
N GLN A 166 5.95 11.52 12.77
CA GLN A 166 7.15 11.90 12.01
C GLN A 166 7.43 10.91 10.87
N ARG A 167 7.30 9.60 11.14
CA ARG A 167 7.51 8.56 10.13
C ARG A 167 6.50 8.64 9.00
N TYR A 168 5.21 8.76 9.29
CA TYR A 168 4.17 8.94 8.26
C TYR A 168 4.40 10.21 7.45
N GLN A 169 4.72 11.34 8.09
CA GLN A 169 5.00 12.60 7.39
C GLN A 169 6.22 12.50 6.48
N LEU A 170 7.28 11.82 6.94
CA LEU A 170 8.49 11.60 6.15
C LEU A 170 8.21 10.68 4.97
N ALA A 171 7.54 9.54 5.21
CA ALA A 171 7.16 8.59 4.17
C ALA A 171 6.30 9.28 3.09
N HIS A 172 5.30 10.03 3.52
CA HIS A 172 4.42 10.79 2.66
C HIS A 172 5.17 11.80 1.78
N ARG A 173 6.12 12.55 2.37
CA ARG A 173 6.98 13.49 1.63
C ARG A 173 7.87 12.77 0.60
N LEU A 174 8.47 11.65 0.97
CA LEU A 174 9.36 10.88 0.10
C LEU A 174 8.58 10.19 -1.04
N GLY A 175 7.44 9.58 -0.72
CA GLY A 175 6.50 9.01 -1.68
C GLY A 175 6.01 10.07 -2.68
N TYR A 176 5.65 11.26 -2.20
CA TYR A 176 5.28 12.39 -3.06
C TYR A 176 6.41 12.77 -4.04
N ARG A 177 7.66 12.89 -3.55
CA ARG A 177 8.81 13.22 -4.43
C ARG A 177 8.98 12.20 -5.54
N PHE A 178 8.89 10.91 -5.22
CA PHE A 178 9.01 9.84 -6.22
C PHE A 178 7.87 9.92 -7.23
N CYS A 179 6.62 9.98 -6.75
CA CYS A 179 5.43 10.01 -7.60
C CYS A 179 5.37 11.27 -8.47
N ARG A 180 5.82 12.42 -7.95
CA ARG A 180 5.98 13.66 -8.73
C ARG A 180 7.00 13.51 -9.85
N HIS A 181 8.13 12.86 -9.60
CA HIS A 181 9.13 12.58 -10.62
C HIS A 181 8.58 11.65 -11.72
N LEU A 182 7.69 10.71 -11.38
CA LEU A 182 6.96 9.90 -12.37
C LEU A 182 5.94 10.74 -13.15
N ALA A 183 5.17 11.57 -12.46
CA ALA A 183 4.09 12.38 -13.04
C ALA A 183 4.56 13.40 -14.08
N GLY A 184 5.74 13.99 -13.88
CA GLY A 184 6.28 15.10 -14.69
C GLY A 184 6.39 14.82 -16.20
N GLN A 185 6.24 13.56 -16.63
CA GLN A 185 6.27 13.18 -18.05
C GLN A 185 5.19 12.14 -18.44
N CYS A 186 4.24 11.81 -17.54
CA CYS A 186 3.21 10.82 -17.82
C CYS A 186 1.88 11.47 -18.23
N ARG A 187 1.56 11.40 -19.53
CA ARG A 187 0.27 11.83 -20.09
C ARG A 187 -0.65 10.64 -20.38
N HIS A 188 -0.07 9.49 -20.65
CA HIS A 188 -0.76 8.23 -20.95
C HIS A 188 -0.08 7.07 -20.22
N TRP A 189 -0.80 5.95 -20.10
CA TRP A 189 -0.29 4.74 -19.43
C TRP A 189 1.03 4.24 -20.02
N HIS A 190 1.20 4.27 -21.35
CA HIS A 190 2.43 3.81 -21.99
C HIS A 190 3.69 4.61 -21.58
N HIS A 191 3.56 5.89 -21.18
CA HIS A 191 4.68 6.65 -20.62
C HIS A 191 5.10 6.10 -19.26
N LEU A 192 4.14 5.64 -18.45
CA LEU A 192 4.42 4.98 -17.19
C LEU A 192 5.09 3.61 -17.44
N SER A 193 4.66 2.89 -18.48
CA SER A 193 5.29 1.63 -18.90
C SER A 193 6.79 1.78 -19.20
N GLN A 194 7.20 2.89 -19.83
CA GLN A 194 8.63 3.21 -20.06
C GLN A 194 9.43 3.44 -18.78
N ARG A 195 8.73 3.77 -17.68
CA ARG A 195 9.32 4.04 -16.35
C ARG A 195 9.27 2.84 -15.42
N MET A 196 8.73 1.71 -15.86
CA MET A 196 8.59 0.51 -15.04
C MET A 196 9.91 -0.02 -14.50
N LYS A 197 11.02 0.15 -15.24
CA LYS A 197 12.35 -0.20 -14.70
C LYS A 197 12.65 0.59 -13.43
N LYS A 198 12.49 1.92 -13.45
CA LYS A 198 12.72 2.78 -12.28
C LYS A 198 11.77 2.46 -11.12
N ILE A 199 10.51 2.17 -11.42
CA ILE A 199 9.51 1.75 -10.42
C ILE A 199 9.92 0.45 -9.73
N ARG A 200 10.40 -0.54 -10.51
CA ARG A 200 10.90 -1.82 -9.99
C ARG A 200 12.19 -1.65 -9.19
N ASP A 201 13.15 -0.91 -9.72
CA ASP A 201 14.42 -0.64 -9.04
C ASP A 201 14.16 0.00 -7.66
N PHE A 202 13.20 0.94 -7.59
CA PHE A 202 12.79 1.59 -6.34
C PHE A 202 12.17 0.62 -5.34
N PHE A 203 11.29 -0.29 -5.77
CA PHE A 203 10.71 -1.33 -4.91
C PHE A 203 11.79 -2.27 -4.36
N HIS A 204 12.65 -2.78 -5.24
CA HIS A 204 13.67 -3.77 -4.86
C HIS A 204 14.79 -3.15 -4.01
N SER A 205 14.99 -1.84 -4.08
CA SER A 205 15.92 -1.10 -3.23
C SER A 205 15.46 -0.98 -1.78
N GLY A 206 16.40 -1.05 -0.84
CA GLY A 206 16.16 -0.66 0.57
C GLY A 206 16.27 0.85 0.75
N LEU A 207 16.22 1.32 1.99
CA LEU A 207 16.03 2.72 2.34
C LEU A 207 17.08 3.63 1.68
N THR A 208 18.36 3.28 1.75
CA THR A 208 19.43 4.05 1.10
C THR A 208 19.21 4.20 -0.40
N GLY A 209 18.82 3.12 -1.08
CA GLY A 209 18.53 3.15 -2.51
C GLY A 209 17.29 3.96 -2.85
N LYS A 210 16.24 3.88 -2.02
CA LYS A 210 15.04 4.73 -2.13
C LYS A 210 15.40 6.21 -1.98
N LEU A 211 16.23 6.56 -1.00
CA LEU A 211 16.68 7.95 -0.79
C LEU A 211 17.55 8.44 -1.95
N HIS A 212 18.46 7.62 -2.47
CA HIS A 212 19.27 7.95 -3.65
C HIS A 212 18.41 8.17 -4.90
N ALA A 213 17.36 7.39 -5.10
CA ALA A 213 16.45 7.55 -6.23
C ALA A 213 15.61 8.84 -6.18
N LEU A 214 15.60 9.50 -5.01
CA LEU A 214 14.87 10.73 -4.71
C LEU A 214 15.76 11.97 -4.72
N ALA A 215 17.09 11.82 -4.60
CA ALA A 215 18.07 12.89 -4.69
C ALA A 215 18.08 13.52 -6.10
#